data_AF-A0A955BPB3-F1
#
_entry.id   AF-A0A955BPB3-F1
#
_cell.length_a   1.000
_cell.length_b   1.000
_cell.length_c   1.000
_cell.angle_alpha   90.00
_cell.angle_beta   90.00
_cell.angle_gamma   90.00
#
_symmetry.space_group_name_H-M   'P 1'
#
loop_
_entity.id
_entity.type
_entity.pdbx_description
1 polymer ?
#
loop_
_entity_poly.entity_id
_entity_poly.type
_entity_poly.pdbx_seq_one_letter_code
_entity_poly.pdbx_strand_id
1 'polypeptide(L)'
;MKTKYLVKFLNRAAHFEADIELVDVLAIASGSGALSAGGGNLLFDAVNPAQHPRLAKRKSNDHNRRLAVRHLKASLCASYVKDLYEDFGKYMQDVLEAAARGGLNPNRLIGSHKINVEANDLLAAGNWDAVVHMVAKSLFRKLEDERNTKSLIQAMDAKLGLGIDQPTLDAALPYFELRHLLVHHDGVADQDFCQRFPAFGAAAGKKISVEFGVVASARATVVALANEFDAKVIQHQVVPRSDCQ
;
A
#
# COMPACT_ATOMS: atom_id res chain seq x y z
N MET A 1 -6.08 6.95 -21.53
CA MET A 1 -7.33 6.58 -20.83
C MET A 1 -6.94 5.75 -19.63
N LYS A 2 -7.52 6.04 -18.46
CA LYS A 2 -7.33 5.33 -17.19
C LYS A 2 -8.68 5.09 -16.55
N THR A 3 -8.83 4.08 -15.72
CA THR A 3 -10.02 3.99 -14.88
C THR A 3 -9.99 5.07 -13.79
N LYS A 4 -11.17 5.50 -13.33
CA LYS A 4 -11.32 6.36 -12.15
C LYS A 4 -10.72 5.69 -10.90
N TYR A 5 -10.67 4.36 -10.86
CA TYR A 5 -10.09 3.57 -9.77
C TYR A 5 -8.56 3.69 -9.73
N LEU A 6 -7.89 3.55 -10.88
CA LEU A 6 -6.45 3.80 -10.96
C LEU A 6 -6.12 5.24 -10.58
N VAL A 7 -6.90 6.23 -11.05
CA VAL A 7 -6.63 7.63 -10.69
C VAL A 7 -6.77 7.87 -9.18
N LYS A 8 -7.77 7.27 -8.52
CA LYS A 8 -7.88 7.33 -7.05
C LYS A 8 -6.65 6.75 -6.36
N PHE A 9 -6.18 5.58 -6.81
CA PHE A 9 -4.97 4.93 -6.30
C PHE A 9 -3.73 5.82 -6.47
N LEU A 10 -3.50 6.34 -7.67
CA LEU A 10 -2.36 7.21 -7.98
C LEU A 10 -2.37 8.49 -7.14
N ASN A 11 -3.54 9.10 -6.94
CA ASN A 11 -3.65 10.32 -6.13
C ASN A 11 -3.30 10.05 -4.66
N ARG A 12 -3.74 8.93 -4.08
CA ARG A 12 -3.35 8.57 -2.71
C ARG A 12 -1.86 8.28 -2.60
N ALA A 13 -1.31 7.52 -3.55
CA ALA A 13 0.13 7.24 -3.60
C ALA A 13 0.98 8.52 -3.68
N ALA A 14 0.51 9.53 -4.43
CA ALA A 14 1.17 10.83 -4.56
C ALA A 14 1.10 11.69 -3.27
N HIS A 15 -0.02 11.65 -2.54
CA HIS A 15 -0.14 12.38 -1.27
C HIS A 15 0.89 11.90 -0.24
N PHE A 16 1.04 10.58 -0.10
CA PHE A 16 2.05 10.05 0.79
C PHE A 16 3.49 10.27 0.30
N GLU A 17 3.71 10.33 -1.01
CA GLU A 17 5.03 10.69 -1.55
C GLU A 17 5.45 12.08 -1.08
N ALA A 18 4.54 13.05 -1.09
CA ALA A 18 4.81 14.39 -0.58
C ALA A 18 5.17 14.38 0.93
N ASP A 19 4.56 13.51 1.74
CA ASP A 19 4.90 13.38 3.16
C ASP A 19 6.33 12.82 3.36
N ILE A 20 6.75 11.89 2.49
CA ILE A 20 8.09 11.31 2.52
C ILE A 20 9.13 12.32 2.04
N GLU A 21 8.83 13.08 0.98
CA GLU A 21 9.67 14.18 0.52
C GLU A 21 9.83 15.23 1.63
N LEU A 22 8.72 15.61 2.29
CA LEU A 22 8.74 16.56 3.39
C LEU A 22 9.64 16.10 4.54
N VAL A 23 9.52 14.85 4.98
CA VAL A 23 10.39 14.36 6.08
C VAL A 23 11.85 14.25 5.65
N ASP A 24 12.14 13.99 4.38
CA ASP A 24 13.51 14.03 3.87
C ASP A 24 14.09 15.44 3.88
N VAL A 25 13.30 16.44 3.47
CA VAL A 25 13.67 17.86 3.60
C VAL A 25 13.96 18.22 5.06
N LEU A 26 13.13 17.77 6.01
CA LEU A 26 13.39 17.96 7.44
C LEU A 26 14.68 17.28 7.90
N ALA A 27 15.00 16.09 7.37
CA ALA A 27 16.23 15.37 7.70
C ALA A 27 17.47 16.11 7.19
N ILE A 28 17.42 16.62 5.96
CA ILE A 28 18.48 17.45 5.35
C ILE A 28 18.66 18.74 6.15
N ALA A 29 17.56 19.44 6.46
CA ALA A 29 17.57 20.69 7.24
C ALA A 29 18.09 20.48 8.67
N SER A 30 17.78 19.35 9.31
CA SER A 30 18.39 18.99 10.59
C SER A 30 19.88 18.71 10.46
N GLY A 31 20.34 18.12 9.35
CA GLY A 31 21.74 17.80 9.12
C GLY A 31 22.62 19.01 8.81
N SER A 32 22.05 20.04 8.18
CA SER A 32 22.71 21.31 7.86
C SER A 32 22.68 22.34 8.99
N GLY A 33 21.96 22.05 10.08
CA GLY A 33 21.80 22.96 11.22
C GLY A 33 20.68 24.00 11.06
N ALA A 34 19.91 23.96 9.97
CA ALA A 34 18.78 24.87 9.75
C ALA A 34 17.62 24.67 10.75
N LEU A 35 17.52 23.48 11.37
CA LEU A 35 16.58 23.18 12.46
C LEU A 35 17.24 23.23 13.86
N SER A 36 18.33 23.99 14.01
CA SER A 36 19.00 24.13 15.31
C SER A 36 18.22 25.07 16.23
N ALA A 37 18.15 24.71 17.51
CA ALA A 37 17.62 25.63 18.51
C ALA A 37 18.71 26.64 18.87
N GLY A 38 18.42 27.93 18.72
CA GLY A 38 19.38 29.04 18.91
C GLY A 38 19.81 29.24 20.35
N GLY A 39 20.56 28.29 20.93
CA GLY A 39 21.05 28.33 22.31
C GLY A 39 20.04 27.90 23.38
N GLY A 40 18.85 27.42 22.98
CA GLY A 40 17.80 26.95 23.89
C GLY A 40 18.03 25.53 24.45
N ASN A 41 17.47 25.27 25.64
CA ASN A 41 17.49 23.95 26.29
C ASN A 41 16.59 22.89 25.61
N LEU A 42 15.79 23.30 24.62
CA LEU A 42 14.82 22.45 23.93
C LEU A 42 15.37 21.93 22.61
N LEU A 43 14.80 20.81 22.15
CA LEU A 43 15.30 20.10 20.96
C LEU A 43 15.15 20.90 19.66
N PHE A 44 14.01 21.61 19.50
CA PHE A 44 13.70 22.52 18.39
C PHE A 44 13.02 23.78 18.96
N ASP A 45 13.13 24.92 18.27
CA ASP A 45 12.62 26.21 18.78
C ASP A 45 11.09 26.24 19.00
N ALA A 46 10.33 25.52 18.17
CA ALA A 46 8.87 25.46 18.28
C ALA A 46 8.36 24.46 19.34
N VAL A 47 9.24 23.85 20.14
CA VAL A 47 8.81 22.90 21.18
C VAL A 47 8.14 23.66 22.33
N ASN A 48 6.83 23.51 22.48
CA ASN A 48 6.10 23.93 23.67
C ASN A 48 6.07 22.79 24.72
N PRO A 49 6.65 22.94 25.93
CA PRO A 49 6.67 21.87 26.95
C PRO A 49 5.29 21.38 27.42
N ALA A 50 4.27 22.23 27.41
CA ALA A 50 2.91 21.85 27.80
C ALA A 50 2.25 20.95 26.74
N GLN A 51 2.53 21.19 25.46
CA GLN A 51 1.97 20.43 24.33
C GLN A 51 2.87 19.24 23.92
N HIS A 52 4.19 19.36 24.11
CA HIS A 52 5.20 18.42 23.63
C HIS A 52 6.07 17.86 24.78
N PRO A 53 5.48 17.30 25.85
CA PRO A 53 6.21 16.92 27.07
C PRO A 53 7.28 15.85 26.84
N ARG A 54 7.13 14.99 25.81
CA ARG A 54 8.13 13.97 25.46
C ARG A 54 9.33 14.55 24.70
N LEU A 55 9.11 15.54 23.82
CA LEU A 55 10.20 16.20 23.10
C LEU A 55 10.98 17.15 24.00
N ALA A 56 10.29 17.87 24.90
CA ALA A 56 10.91 18.80 25.85
C ALA A 56 11.89 18.11 26.81
N LYS A 57 11.71 16.81 27.08
CA LYS A 57 12.62 16.01 27.92
C LYS A 57 13.91 15.58 27.20
N ARG A 58 14.00 15.72 25.87
CA ARG A 58 15.19 15.31 25.12
C ARG A 58 16.28 16.36 25.26
N LYS A 59 17.52 15.93 25.52
CA LYS A 59 18.68 16.84 25.58
C LYS A 59 18.85 17.56 24.25
N SER A 60 18.94 18.89 24.29
CA SER A 60 19.22 19.72 23.10
C SER A 60 20.65 19.51 22.62
N ASN A 61 20.82 18.71 21.59
CA ASN A 61 22.07 18.54 20.85
C ASN A 61 21.78 18.03 19.44
N ASP A 62 22.80 18.12 18.58
CA ASP A 62 22.69 17.75 17.17
C ASP A 62 22.35 16.27 16.97
N HIS A 63 22.99 15.39 17.75
CA HIS A 63 22.74 13.95 17.72
C HIS A 63 21.26 13.61 17.97
N ASN A 64 20.65 14.19 18.99
CA ASN A 64 19.26 13.94 19.36
C ASN A 64 18.27 14.53 18.34
N ARG A 65 18.60 15.67 17.70
CA ARG A 65 17.77 16.23 16.62
C ARG A 65 17.76 15.29 15.42
N ARG A 66 18.95 14.87 14.97
CA ARG A 66 19.08 13.90 13.87
C ARG A 66 18.38 12.60 14.19
N LEU A 67 18.51 12.09 15.43
CA LEU A 67 17.83 10.87 15.86
C LEU A 67 16.31 11.02 15.81
N ALA A 68 15.77 12.14 16.27
CA ALA A 68 14.33 12.42 16.23
C ALA A 68 13.79 12.42 14.79
N VAL A 69 14.45 13.15 13.89
CA VAL A 69 14.00 13.26 12.50
C VAL A 69 14.19 11.96 11.72
N ARG A 70 15.31 11.24 11.93
CA ARG A 70 15.53 9.91 11.33
C ARG A 70 14.49 8.89 11.78
N HIS A 71 14.13 8.91 13.06
CA HIS A 71 13.06 8.03 13.55
C HIS A 71 11.71 8.36 12.91
N LEU A 72 11.37 9.64 12.77
CA LEU A 72 10.16 10.07 12.06
C LEU A 72 10.17 9.58 10.60
N LYS A 73 11.29 9.80 9.88
CA LYS A 73 11.47 9.34 8.50
C LYS A 73 11.27 7.83 8.37
N ALA A 74 11.95 7.04 9.19
CA ALA A 74 11.82 5.58 9.17
C ALA A 74 10.38 5.12 9.46
N SER A 75 9.68 5.80 10.37
CA SER A 75 8.28 5.49 10.70
C SER A 75 7.35 5.77 9.53
N LEU A 76 7.51 6.91 8.86
CA LEU A 76 6.72 7.30 7.69
C LEU A 76 6.98 6.38 6.50
N CYS A 77 8.24 6.07 6.21
CA CYS A 77 8.62 5.12 5.16
C CYS A 77 7.98 3.73 5.39
N ALA A 78 8.00 3.23 6.63
CA ALA A 78 7.37 1.96 6.96
C ALA A 78 5.84 2.01 6.88
N SER A 79 5.20 3.13 7.27
CA SER A 79 3.75 3.32 7.09
C SER A 79 3.38 3.31 5.62
N TYR A 80 4.11 4.06 4.79
CA TYR A 80 3.82 4.15 3.37
C TYR A 80 3.81 2.80 2.65
N VAL A 81 4.78 1.92 2.93
CA VAL A 81 4.79 0.57 2.33
C VAL A 81 3.52 -0.22 2.71
N LYS A 82 3.01 -0.02 3.94
CA LYS A 82 1.75 -0.65 4.39
C LYS A 82 0.55 -0.03 3.67
N ASP A 83 0.48 1.30 3.65
CA ASP A 83 -0.63 2.06 3.06
C ASP A 83 -0.71 1.83 1.54
N LEU A 84 0.44 1.76 0.85
CA LEU A 84 0.52 1.47 -0.59
C LEU A 84 -0.11 0.11 -0.94
N TYR A 85 0.10 -0.91 -0.09
CA TYR A 85 -0.53 -2.21 -0.27
C TYR A 85 -2.04 -2.15 -0.04
N GLU A 86 -2.47 -1.48 1.03
CA GLU A 86 -3.90 -1.34 1.36
C GLU A 86 -4.65 -0.58 0.26
N ASP A 87 -4.05 0.47 -0.28
CA ASP A 87 -4.59 1.23 -1.41
C ASP A 87 -4.61 0.42 -2.71
N PHE A 88 -3.60 -0.42 -2.95
CA PHE A 88 -3.60 -1.34 -4.10
C PHE A 88 -4.68 -2.43 -3.96
N GLY A 89 -4.87 -2.98 -2.76
CA GLY A 89 -5.96 -3.91 -2.46
C GLY A 89 -7.33 -3.27 -2.70
N LYS A 90 -7.52 -2.05 -2.22
CA LYS A 90 -8.75 -1.28 -2.45
C LYS A 90 -8.98 -0.97 -3.93
N TYR A 91 -7.92 -0.68 -4.69
CA TYR A 91 -8.00 -0.54 -6.14
C TYR A 91 -8.52 -1.84 -6.80
N MET A 92 -7.95 -2.99 -6.47
CA MET A 92 -8.41 -4.28 -7.01
C MET A 92 -9.86 -4.56 -6.63
N GLN A 93 -10.27 -4.27 -5.39
CA GLN A 93 -11.65 -4.42 -4.94
C GLN A 93 -12.61 -3.53 -5.76
N ASP A 94 -12.26 -2.26 -5.95
CA ASP A 94 -13.07 -1.32 -6.74
C ASP A 94 -13.22 -1.82 -8.19
N VAL A 95 -12.15 -2.35 -8.80
CA VAL A 95 -12.21 -2.95 -10.15
C VAL A 95 -13.09 -4.20 -10.18
N LEU A 96 -12.99 -5.08 -9.18
CA LEU A 96 -13.81 -6.29 -9.08
C LEU A 96 -15.30 -5.95 -9.03
N GLU A 97 -15.66 -4.96 -8.21
CA GLU A 97 -17.03 -4.47 -8.07
C GLU A 97 -17.53 -3.86 -9.38
N ALA A 98 -16.71 -3.03 -10.02
CA ALA A 98 -17.03 -2.44 -11.32
C ALA A 98 -17.23 -3.51 -12.40
N ALA A 99 -16.42 -4.57 -12.39
CA ALA A 99 -16.54 -5.69 -13.32
C ALA A 99 -17.83 -6.49 -13.09
N ALA A 100 -18.16 -6.75 -11.82
CA ALA A 100 -19.40 -7.42 -11.45
C ALA A 100 -20.63 -6.62 -11.90
N ARG A 101 -20.62 -5.30 -11.69
CA ARG A 101 -21.67 -4.38 -12.15
C ARG A 101 -21.74 -4.29 -13.68
N GLY A 102 -20.59 -4.37 -14.35
CA GLY A 102 -20.47 -4.41 -15.82
C GLY A 102 -20.99 -5.70 -16.47
N GLY A 103 -21.44 -6.67 -15.69
CA GLY A 103 -22.03 -7.91 -16.19
C GLY A 103 -21.00 -8.99 -16.50
N LEU A 104 -19.81 -8.96 -15.88
CA LEU A 104 -18.85 -10.05 -16.00
C LEU A 104 -19.51 -11.37 -15.59
N ASN A 105 -19.20 -12.44 -16.32
CA ASN A 105 -19.80 -13.76 -16.12
C ASN A 105 -19.72 -14.20 -14.63
N PRO A 106 -20.86 -14.43 -13.95
CA PRO A 106 -20.86 -14.78 -12.52
C PRO A 106 -20.11 -16.09 -12.20
N ASN A 107 -20.17 -17.09 -13.08
CA ASN A 107 -19.45 -18.35 -12.89
C ASN A 107 -17.93 -18.15 -12.94
N ARG A 108 -17.46 -17.18 -13.73
CA ARG A 108 -16.06 -16.79 -13.74
C ARG A 108 -15.66 -15.99 -12.50
N LEU A 109 -16.47 -14.98 -12.17
CA LEU A 109 -16.22 -14.07 -11.06
C LEU A 109 -16.20 -14.85 -9.72
N ILE A 110 -17.26 -15.59 -9.43
CA ILE A 110 -17.38 -16.40 -8.20
C ILE A 110 -16.50 -17.64 -8.28
N GLY A 111 -16.51 -18.36 -9.41
CA GLY A 111 -15.73 -19.58 -9.58
C GLY A 111 -16.16 -20.67 -8.59
N SER A 112 -15.18 -21.28 -7.93
CA SER A 112 -15.38 -22.31 -6.91
C SER A 112 -15.69 -21.77 -5.52
N HIS A 113 -15.63 -20.45 -5.30
CA HIS A 113 -15.86 -19.88 -3.97
C HIS A 113 -17.35 -19.86 -3.64
N LYS A 114 -17.71 -20.28 -2.43
CA LYS A 114 -19.07 -20.12 -1.89
C LYS A 114 -19.11 -18.88 -1.03
N ILE A 115 -20.11 -18.02 -1.21
CA ILE A 115 -20.35 -16.85 -0.36
C ILE A 115 -21.64 -17.09 0.43
N ASN A 116 -21.55 -16.95 1.75
CA ASN A 116 -22.71 -16.99 2.62
C ASN A 116 -23.21 -15.55 2.78
N VAL A 117 -24.49 -15.31 2.50
CA VAL A 117 -25.16 -14.02 2.66
C VAL A 117 -26.35 -14.22 3.56
N GLU A 118 -26.51 -13.39 4.59
CA GLU A 118 -27.70 -13.43 5.43
C GLU A 118 -28.91 -12.90 4.65
N ALA A 119 -30.06 -13.56 4.78
CA ALA A 119 -31.27 -13.15 4.07
C ALA A 119 -31.70 -11.72 4.45
N ASN A 120 -31.53 -11.33 5.71
CA ASN A 120 -31.82 -9.98 6.18
C ASN A 120 -30.92 -8.93 5.51
N ASP A 121 -29.63 -9.20 5.33
CA ASP A 121 -28.70 -8.31 4.63
C ASP A 121 -29.09 -8.14 3.16
N LEU A 122 -29.52 -9.23 2.52
CA LEU A 122 -29.98 -9.20 1.14
C LEU A 122 -31.25 -8.34 0.97
N LEU A 123 -32.22 -8.49 1.89
CA LEU A 123 -33.44 -7.69 1.90
C LEU A 123 -33.16 -6.21 2.25
N ALA A 124 -32.18 -5.96 3.11
CA ALA A 124 -31.77 -4.61 3.52
C ALA A 124 -30.94 -3.87 2.45
N ALA A 125 -30.37 -4.58 1.46
CA ALA A 125 -29.55 -3.98 0.41
C ALA A 125 -30.32 -2.95 -0.44
N GLY A 126 -31.64 -3.09 -0.58
CA GLY A 126 -32.54 -2.10 -1.18
C GLY A 126 -32.48 -1.98 -2.71
N ASN A 127 -31.34 -2.22 -3.35
CA ASN A 127 -31.20 -2.23 -4.81
C ASN A 127 -30.11 -3.21 -5.28
N TRP A 128 -30.09 -3.48 -6.60
CA TRP A 128 -29.17 -4.45 -7.20
C TRP A 128 -27.69 -4.04 -7.08
N ASP A 129 -27.37 -2.75 -7.22
CA ASP A 129 -25.98 -2.28 -7.09
C ASP A 129 -25.43 -2.55 -5.68
N ALA A 130 -26.24 -2.38 -4.64
CA ALA A 130 -25.87 -2.71 -3.27
C ALA A 130 -25.65 -4.22 -3.07
N VAL A 131 -26.44 -5.06 -3.74
CA VAL A 131 -26.23 -6.52 -3.74
C VAL A 131 -24.90 -6.87 -4.43
N VAL A 132 -24.61 -6.26 -5.59
CA VAL A 132 -23.34 -6.45 -6.31
C VAL A 132 -22.16 -6.02 -5.44
N HIS A 133 -22.24 -4.85 -4.80
CA HIS A 133 -21.22 -4.37 -3.86
C HIS A 133 -20.96 -5.38 -2.74
N MET A 134 -22.04 -5.88 -2.10
CA MET A 134 -21.95 -6.86 -1.02
C MET A 134 -21.28 -8.17 -1.48
N VAL A 135 -21.67 -8.69 -2.64
CA VAL A 135 -21.09 -9.93 -3.21
C VAL A 135 -19.63 -9.73 -3.59
N ALA A 136 -19.29 -8.65 -4.30
CA ALA A 136 -17.92 -8.35 -4.72
C ALA A 136 -16.98 -8.16 -3.52
N LYS A 137 -17.43 -7.41 -2.51
CA LYS A 137 -16.69 -7.23 -1.25
C LYS A 137 -16.48 -8.55 -0.51
N SER A 138 -17.49 -9.41 -0.46
CA SER A 138 -17.39 -10.72 0.20
C SER A 138 -16.46 -11.68 -0.55
N LEU A 139 -16.47 -11.64 -1.89
CA LEU A 139 -15.52 -12.37 -2.71
C LEU A 139 -14.09 -11.88 -2.47
N PHE A 140 -13.86 -10.56 -2.53
CA PHE A 140 -12.52 -9.99 -2.34
C PHE A 140 -11.94 -10.35 -0.98
N ARG A 141 -12.74 -10.24 0.09
CA ARG A 141 -12.33 -10.68 1.44
C ARG A 141 -11.89 -12.14 1.49
N LYS A 142 -12.63 -13.04 0.83
CA LYS A 142 -12.23 -14.45 0.75
C LYS A 142 -10.90 -14.67 0.04
N LEU A 143 -10.63 -13.89 -1.00
CA LEU A 143 -9.34 -13.95 -1.71
C LEU A 143 -8.21 -13.37 -0.85
N GLU A 144 -8.49 -12.30 -0.09
CA GLU A 144 -7.55 -11.65 0.81
C GLU A 144 -7.21 -12.53 2.04
N ASP A 145 -8.18 -13.29 2.55
CA ASP A 145 -8.04 -14.20 3.69
C ASP A 145 -7.01 -15.32 3.46
N GLU A 146 -6.65 -15.61 2.20
CA GLU A 146 -5.57 -16.55 1.86
C GLU A 146 -4.18 -16.03 2.28
N ARG A 147 -4.07 -14.76 2.71
CA ARG A 147 -2.86 -14.09 3.26
C ARG A 147 -1.62 -14.20 2.36
N ASN A 148 -1.81 -14.44 1.08
CA ASN A 148 -0.76 -14.51 0.09
C ASN A 148 -1.05 -13.49 -1.01
N THR A 149 -0.31 -12.38 -1.01
CA THR A 149 -0.52 -11.30 -1.98
C THR A 149 -0.33 -11.77 -3.42
N LYS A 150 0.62 -12.69 -3.67
CA LYS A 150 0.81 -13.26 -4.99
C LYS A 150 -0.45 -14.02 -5.42
N SER A 151 -0.98 -14.88 -4.55
CA SER A 151 -2.20 -15.64 -4.82
C SER A 151 -3.40 -14.73 -5.05
N LEU A 152 -3.55 -13.65 -4.25
CA LEU A 152 -4.62 -12.67 -4.42
C LEU A 152 -4.56 -12.02 -5.82
N ILE A 153 -3.39 -11.53 -6.23
CA ILE A 153 -3.21 -10.88 -7.53
C ILE A 153 -3.45 -11.89 -8.67
N GLN A 154 -2.94 -13.11 -8.55
CA GLN A 154 -3.15 -14.17 -9.55
C GLN A 154 -4.63 -14.60 -9.64
N ALA A 155 -5.33 -14.68 -8.51
CA ALA A 155 -6.76 -14.97 -8.49
C ALA A 155 -7.56 -13.85 -9.15
N MET A 156 -7.19 -12.59 -8.90
CA MET A 156 -7.78 -11.43 -9.56
C MET A 156 -7.51 -11.45 -11.07
N ASP A 157 -6.28 -11.69 -11.48
CA ASP A 157 -5.89 -11.83 -12.88
C ASP A 157 -6.70 -12.91 -13.61
N ALA A 158 -6.83 -14.11 -13.02
CA ALA A 158 -7.60 -15.20 -13.60
C ALA A 158 -9.10 -14.90 -13.70
N LYS A 159 -9.69 -14.35 -12.63
CA LYS A 159 -11.12 -14.01 -12.55
C LYS A 159 -11.53 -12.91 -13.51
N LEU A 160 -10.68 -11.90 -13.69
CA LEU A 160 -10.93 -10.79 -14.60
C LEU A 160 -10.41 -11.08 -16.02
N GLY A 161 -9.47 -12.01 -16.16
CA GLY A 161 -8.88 -12.40 -17.44
C GLY A 161 -7.91 -11.40 -17.99
N LEU A 162 -7.03 -10.85 -17.17
CA LEU A 162 -6.21 -9.71 -17.57
C LEU A 162 -4.95 -10.17 -18.33
N GLY A 163 -4.38 -11.32 -17.98
CA GLY A 163 -3.10 -11.78 -18.51
C GLY A 163 -2.00 -10.79 -18.15
N ILE A 164 -1.80 -10.58 -16.84
CA ILE A 164 -0.72 -9.74 -16.31
C ILE A 164 0.63 -10.41 -16.57
N ASP A 165 1.59 -9.60 -17.03
CA ASP A 165 2.94 -10.05 -17.34
C ASP A 165 3.67 -10.45 -16.04
N GLN A 166 4.14 -11.71 -16.02
CA GLN A 166 4.82 -12.28 -14.84
C GLN A 166 6.02 -11.44 -14.36
N PRO A 167 6.86 -10.84 -15.23
CA PRO A 167 7.95 -9.96 -14.79
C PRO A 167 7.48 -8.74 -14.01
N THR A 168 6.35 -8.12 -14.39
CA THR A 168 5.79 -6.97 -13.67
C THR A 168 5.30 -7.38 -12.28
N LEU A 169 4.63 -8.52 -12.18
CA LEU A 169 4.23 -9.10 -10.90
C LEU A 169 5.45 -9.40 -10.03
N ASP A 170 6.44 -10.11 -10.56
CA ASP A 170 7.64 -10.52 -9.82
C ASP A 170 8.45 -9.33 -9.30
N ALA A 171 8.48 -8.20 -10.04
CA ALA A 171 9.12 -6.98 -9.59
C ALA A 171 8.43 -6.34 -8.36
N ALA A 172 7.12 -6.50 -8.23
CA ALA A 172 6.34 -5.94 -7.10
C ALA A 172 6.31 -6.86 -5.87
N LEU A 173 6.46 -8.18 -6.05
CA LEU A 173 6.36 -9.17 -4.97
C LEU A 173 7.26 -8.90 -3.74
N PRO A 174 8.55 -8.51 -3.86
CA PRO A 174 9.38 -8.24 -2.69
C PRO A 174 8.78 -7.17 -1.77
N TYR A 175 8.08 -6.18 -2.33
CA TYR A 175 7.53 -5.07 -1.56
C TYR A 175 6.20 -5.43 -0.89
N PHE A 176 5.41 -6.32 -1.52
CA PHE A 176 4.24 -6.89 -0.87
C PHE A 176 4.61 -7.81 0.28
N GLU A 177 5.67 -8.60 0.13
CA GLU A 177 6.19 -9.45 1.22
C GLU A 177 6.87 -8.62 2.30
N LEU A 178 7.54 -7.52 1.93
CA LEU A 178 8.04 -6.54 2.89
C LEU A 178 6.91 -6.01 3.78
N ARG A 179 5.73 -5.70 3.23
CA ARG A 179 4.56 -5.30 4.03
C ARG A 179 4.18 -6.39 5.03
N HIS A 180 4.18 -7.66 4.63
CA HIS A 180 3.90 -8.77 5.54
C HIS A 180 4.89 -8.78 6.72
N LEU A 181 6.18 -8.66 6.45
CA LEU A 181 7.22 -8.58 7.48
C LEU A 181 7.05 -7.36 8.39
N LEU A 182 6.72 -6.19 7.84
CA LEU A 182 6.51 -4.94 8.59
C LEU A 182 5.28 -4.96 9.51
N VAL A 183 4.30 -5.81 9.23
CA VAL A 183 3.06 -5.93 10.01
C VAL A 183 3.13 -7.08 11.01
N HIS A 184 3.72 -8.22 10.63
CA HIS A 184 3.66 -9.45 11.42
C HIS A 184 4.99 -9.85 12.08
N HIS A 185 6.12 -9.31 11.61
CA HIS A 185 7.46 -9.70 12.06
C HIS A 185 8.34 -8.51 12.43
N ASP A 186 7.76 -7.36 12.78
CA ASP A 186 8.47 -6.11 13.14
C ASP A 186 9.51 -5.63 12.11
N GLY A 187 9.34 -6.04 10.84
CA GLY A 187 10.25 -5.76 9.73
C GLY A 187 11.53 -6.60 9.74
N VAL A 188 11.59 -7.70 10.49
CA VAL A 188 12.72 -8.63 10.48
C VAL A 188 12.61 -9.57 9.29
N ALA A 189 13.67 -9.67 8.48
CA ALA A 189 13.71 -10.60 7.36
C ALA A 189 13.85 -12.04 7.85
N ASP A 190 12.99 -12.93 7.36
CA ASP A 190 13.13 -14.36 7.55
C ASP A 190 13.96 -15.01 6.43
N GLN A 191 14.19 -16.33 6.56
CA GLN A 191 14.98 -17.08 5.61
C GLN A 191 14.27 -17.22 4.25
N ASP A 192 12.94 -17.34 4.22
CA ASP A 192 12.15 -17.48 2.99
C ASP A 192 12.26 -16.21 2.14
N PHE A 193 12.07 -15.04 2.75
CA PHE A 193 12.19 -13.75 2.10
C PHE A 193 13.56 -13.56 1.46
N CYS A 194 14.64 -13.84 2.21
CA CYS A 194 16.01 -13.71 1.71
C CYS A 194 16.32 -14.67 0.55
N GLN A 195 15.74 -15.88 0.56
CA GLN A 195 15.93 -16.87 -0.51
C GLN A 195 15.13 -16.53 -1.76
N ARG A 196 13.90 -16.05 -1.61
CA ARG A 196 13.02 -15.66 -2.72
C ARG A 196 13.45 -14.35 -3.37
N PHE A 197 14.01 -13.43 -2.60
CA PHE A 197 14.38 -12.09 -3.07
C PHE A 197 15.84 -11.74 -2.75
N PRO A 198 16.82 -12.50 -3.27
CA PRO A 198 18.23 -12.26 -2.96
C PRO A 198 18.70 -10.87 -3.43
N ALA A 199 18.15 -10.37 -4.53
CA ALA A 199 18.44 -9.03 -5.06
C ALA A 199 17.95 -7.89 -4.15
N PHE A 200 17.04 -8.16 -3.20
CA PHE A 200 16.59 -7.17 -2.23
C PHE A 200 17.69 -6.82 -1.21
N GLY A 201 18.67 -7.71 -1.00
CA GLY A 201 19.83 -7.46 -0.13
C GLY A 201 19.50 -7.51 1.38
N ALA A 202 18.37 -8.10 1.77
CA ALA A 202 18.05 -8.34 3.18
C ALA A 202 18.89 -9.49 3.75
N ALA A 203 19.11 -9.48 5.07
CA ALA A 203 19.78 -10.57 5.78
C ALA A 203 18.87 -11.19 6.83
N ALA A 204 18.79 -12.51 6.84
CA ALA A 204 17.92 -13.25 7.76
C ALA A 204 18.21 -12.91 9.24
N GLY A 205 17.16 -12.73 10.03
CA GLY A 205 17.22 -12.34 11.44
C GLY A 205 17.57 -10.86 11.67
N LYS A 206 17.77 -10.06 10.61
CA LYS A 206 18.01 -8.61 10.72
C LYS A 206 16.78 -7.81 10.31
N LYS A 207 16.60 -6.67 10.97
CA LYS A 207 15.58 -5.69 10.58
C LYS A 207 15.92 -5.08 9.23
N ILE A 208 14.95 -5.06 8.33
CA ILE A 208 15.05 -4.41 7.03
C ILE A 208 15.02 -2.89 7.23
N SER A 209 15.99 -2.19 6.67
CA SER A 209 15.99 -0.72 6.66
C SER A 209 15.05 -0.22 5.56
N VAL A 210 13.88 0.30 5.95
CA VAL A 210 12.91 0.89 5.02
C VAL A 210 13.25 2.36 4.82
N GLU A 211 14.23 2.61 3.95
CA GLU A 211 14.66 3.97 3.60
C GLU A 211 14.00 4.47 2.32
N PHE A 212 14.26 5.72 1.97
CA PHE A 212 13.68 6.39 0.81
C PHE A 212 13.84 5.58 -0.49
N GLY A 213 15.01 4.96 -0.71
CA GLY A 213 15.25 4.14 -1.91
C GLY A 213 14.37 2.89 -1.99
N VAL A 214 14.09 2.25 -0.84
CA VAL A 214 13.19 1.09 -0.77
C VAL A 214 11.77 1.53 -1.05
N VAL A 215 11.34 2.64 -0.47
CA VAL A 215 10.01 3.23 -0.69
C VAL A 215 9.81 3.63 -2.15
N ALA A 216 10.78 4.32 -2.75
CA ALA A 216 10.72 4.74 -4.15
C ALA A 216 10.60 3.53 -5.08
N SER A 217 11.36 2.45 -4.80
CA SER A 217 11.29 1.21 -5.58
C SER A 217 9.96 0.47 -5.38
N ALA A 218 9.44 0.44 -4.15
CA ALA A 218 8.12 -0.12 -3.84
C ALA A 218 7.03 0.61 -4.63
N ARG A 219 7.03 1.94 -4.59
CA ARG A 219 6.10 2.76 -5.38
C ARG A 219 6.22 2.47 -6.86
N ALA A 220 7.43 2.56 -7.41
CA ALA A 220 7.65 2.41 -8.85
C ALA A 220 7.11 1.06 -9.36
N THR A 221 7.41 -0.03 -8.65
CA THR A 221 6.99 -1.39 -9.05
C THR A 221 5.50 -1.63 -8.84
N VAL A 222 4.92 -1.22 -7.71
CA VAL A 222 3.47 -1.38 -7.46
C VAL A 222 2.64 -0.48 -8.38
N VAL A 223 3.09 0.75 -8.66
CA VAL A 223 2.44 1.63 -9.63
C VAL A 223 2.55 1.08 -11.05
N ALA A 224 3.70 0.50 -11.43
CA ALA A 224 3.84 -0.16 -12.73
C ALA A 224 2.83 -1.31 -12.87
N LEU A 225 2.73 -2.17 -11.84
CA LEU A 225 1.74 -3.24 -11.78
C LEU A 225 0.30 -2.71 -11.87
N ALA A 226 -0.05 -1.66 -11.12
CA ALA A 226 -1.38 -1.07 -11.17
C ALA A 226 -1.71 -0.47 -12.55
N ASN A 227 -0.75 0.19 -13.21
CA ASN A 227 -0.95 0.71 -14.57
C ASN A 227 -1.16 -0.42 -15.58
N GLU A 228 -0.38 -1.50 -15.49
CA GLU A 228 -0.57 -2.65 -16.37
C GLU A 228 -1.93 -3.31 -16.14
N PHE A 229 -2.28 -3.55 -14.88
CA PHE A 229 -3.59 -4.08 -14.49
C PHE A 229 -4.72 -3.25 -15.07
N ASP A 230 -4.65 -1.93 -14.94
CA ASP A 230 -5.64 -1.00 -15.48
C ASP A 230 -5.71 -1.03 -17.01
N ALA A 231 -4.55 -1.09 -17.68
CA ALA A 231 -4.48 -1.17 -19.12
C ALA A 231 -5.18 -2.44 -19.64
N LYS A 232 -4.94 -3.59 -19.00
CA LYS A 232 -5.62 -4.85 -19.35
C LYS A 232 -7.11 -4.80 -19.04
N VAL A 233 -7.52 -4.20 -17.92
CA VAL A 233 -8.92 -3.98 -17.55
C VAL A 233 -9.66 -3.21 -18.64
N ILE A 234 -9.05 -2.14 -19.15
CA ILE A 234 -9.62 -1.33 -20.24
C ILE A 234 -9.61 -2.10 -21.56
N GLN A 235 -8.48 -2.74 -21.91
CA GLN A 235 -8.30 -3.49 -23.14
C GLN A 235 -9.35 -4.61 -23.28
N HIS A 236 -9.61 -5.33 -22.19
CA HIS A 236 -10.55 -6.44 -22.14
C HIS A 236 -11.99 -6.01 -21.83
N GLN A 237 -12.24 -4.70 -21.72
CA GLN A 237 -13.56 -4.12 -21.43
C GLN A 237 -14.18 -4.71 -20.15
N VAL A 238 -13.35 -4.96 -19.15
CA VAL A 238 -13.76 -5.58 -17.88
C VAL A 238 -14.67 -4.66 -17.08
N VAL A 239 -14.48 -3.34 -17.20
CA VAL A 239 -15.29 -2.33 -16.51
C VAL A 239 -16.07 -1.46 -17.51
N PRO A 240 -17.21 -0.88 -17.10
CA PRO A 240 -17.96 0.05 -17.94
C PRO A 240 -17.13 1.24 -18.40
N ARG A 241 -17.29 1.70 -19.65
CA ARG A 241 -16.60 2.90 -20.17
C ARG A 241 -16.89 4.17 -19.36
N SER A 242 -18.06 4.24 -18.71
CA SER A 242 -18.42 5.34 -17.80
C SER A 242 -17.50 5.44 -16.58
N ASP A 243 -16.75 4.38 -16.27
CA ASP A 243 -15.77 4.36 -15.19
C ASP A 243 -14.36 4.75 -15.64
N CYS A 244 -14.17 5.05 -16.93
CA CYS A 244 -12.90 5.50 -17.51
C CYS A 244 -12.85 7.03 -17.68
N GLN A 245 -11.63 7.59 -17.72
CA GLN A 245 -11.33 8.99 -18.01
C GLN A 245 -9.98 9.18 -18.72
#